data_AF-A0A524Q7K1-F1
#
_entry.id   AF-A0A524Q7K1-F1
#
_cell.length_a   1.000
_cell.length_b   1.000
_cell.length_c   1.000
_cell.angle_alpha   90.00
_cell.angle_beta   90.00
_cell.angle_gamma   90.00
#
_symmetry.space_group_name_H-M   'P 1'
#
loop_
_entity.id
_entity.type
_entity.pdbx_description
1 polymer ?
#
loop_
_entity_poly.entity_id
_entity_poly.type
_entity_poly.pdbx_seq_one_letter_code
_entity_poly.pdbx_strand_id
1 'polypeptide(L)' 'HRDEDESGVSGVGIVAEGVILTNTKVILSWLTIHKSIAIYDSLAEMQAIHGHGSKTRSVWDDEAPVVKPAKKTILDET' A
#
# COMPACT_ATOMS: atom_id res chain seq x y z
N HIS A 1 -4.00 -4.74 2.34
CA HIS A 1 -4.45 -6.14 2.39
C HIS A 1 -3.64 -6.93 3.41
N ARG A 2 -4.31 -7.59 4.34
CA ARG A 2 -3.76 -8.47 5.38
C ARG A 2 -4.08 -9.91 5.02
N ASP A 3 -3.07 -10.76 4.84
CA ASP A 3 -3.29 -12.17 4.51
C ASP A 3 -3.49 -13.03 5.77
N GLU A 4 -2.76 -12.70 6.84
CA GLU A 4 -2.78 -13.43 8.11
C GLU A 4 -2.94 -12.48 9.29
N ASP A 5 -3.85 -12.81 10.22
CA ASP A 5 -4.02 -12.06 11.46
C ASP A 5 -3.42 -12.80 12.65
N GLU A 6 -2.12 -12.61 12.88
CA GLU A 6 -1.36 -13.31 13.91
C GLU A 6 -1.82 -12.97 15.33
N SER A 7 -2.34 -11.77 15.56
CA SER A 7 -2.80 -11.33 16.88
C SER A 7 -4.26 -11.72 17.18
N GLY A 8 -5.05 -12.06 16.16
CA GLY A 8 -6.50 -12.29 16.28
C GLY A 8 -7.32 -11.05 16.60
N VAL A 9 -6.75 -9.85 16.47
CA VAL A 9 -7.39 -8.58 16.85
C VAL A 9 -8.01 -7.86 15.65
N SER A 10 -7.34 -7.91 14.50
CA SER A 10 -7.63 -7.00 13.38
C SER A 10 -8.40 -7.67 12.23
N GLY A 11 -8.45 -8.99 12.19
CA GLY A 11 -8.94 -9.76 11.06
C GLY A 11 -8.02 -9.70 9.83
N VAL A 12 -8.50 -10.27 8.73
CA VAL A 12 -7.83 -10.35 7.43
C VAL A 12 -8.52 -9.46 6.39
N GLY A 13 -7.89 -9.22 5.25
CA GLY A 13 -8.44 -8.39 4.16
C GLY A 13 -8.08 -6.91 4.27
N ILE A 14 -9.06 -6.02 4.08
CA ILE A 14 -8.86 -4.57 4.19
C ILE A 14 -9.07 -4.16 5.66
N VAL A 15 -7.96 -4.01 6.38
CA VAL A 15 -7.94 -3.72 7.82
C VAL A 15 -7.66 -2.24 8.14
N ALA A 16 -7.18 -1.50 7.15
CA ALA A 16 -6.89 -0.08 7.26
C ALA A 16 -7.00 0.59 5.88
N GLU A 17 -7.31 1.87 5.87
CA GLU A 17 -7.29 2.76 4.71
C GLU A 17 -6.35 3.95 5.02
N GLY A 18 -5.87 4.64 4.00
CA GLY A 18 -4.99 5.77 4.23
C GLY A 18 -4.61 6.53 2.99
N VAL A 19 -3.96 7.66 3.21
CA VAL A 19 -3.47 8.55 2.14
C VAL A 19 -2.02 8.92 2.38
N ILE A 20 -1.28 9.10 1.28
CA ILE A 20 0.04 9.73 1.31
C ILE A 20 -0.13 11.19 0.92
N LEU A 21 0.29 12.07 1.82
CA LEU A 21 0.29 13.51 1.59
C LEU A 21 1.46 13.91 0.69
N THR A 22 1.36 15.07 0.06
CA THR A 22 2.41 15.63 -0.81
C THR A 22 3.74 15.89 -0.09
N ASN A 23 3.72 15.93 1.24
CA ASN A 23 4.90 16.04 2.10
C ASN A 23 5.40 14.68 2.64
N THR A 24 5.09 13.60 1.92
CA THR A 24 5.44 12.20 2.20
C THR A 24 4.81 11.55 3.44
N LYS A 25 4.16 12.34 4.30
CA LYS A 25 3.49 11.80 5.49
C LYS A 25 2.33 10.89 5.11
N VAL A 26 2.13 9.85 5.91
CA VAL A 26 1.03 8.89 5.74
C VAL A 26 0.01 9.10 6.85
N ILE A 27 -1.26 9.23 6.48
CA ILE A 27 -2.38 9.13 7.42
C ILE A 27 -3.01 7.76 7.25
N LEU A 28 -3.07 6.97 8.31
CA LEU A 28 -3.64 5.62 8.33
C LEU A 28 -4.84 5.59 9.29
N SER A 29 -5.98 5.10 8.82
CA SER A 29 -7.21 4.89 9.57
C SER A 29 -7.49 3.39 9.70
N TRP A 30 -7.65 2.90 10.93
CA TRP A 30 -7.94 1.49 11.18
C TRP A 30 -9.44 1.20 11.09
N LEU A 31 -9.79 0.20 10.28
CA LEU A 31 -11.19 -0.17 9.97
C LEU A 31 -11.74 -1.29 10.88
N THR A 32 -10.94 -1.73 11.84
CA THR A 32 -11.25 -2.88 12.71
C THR A 32 -12.08 -2.45 13.94
N ILE A 33 -12.33 -3.39 14.87
CA ILE A 33 -13.07 -3.10 16.10
C ILE A 33 -12.42 -1.99 16.94
N HIS A 34 -11.08 -1.96 16.97
CA HIS A 34 -10.32 -0.89 17.59
C HIS A 34 -9.93 0.13 16.53
N LYS A 35 -10.59 1.29 16.58
CA LYS A 35 -10.40 2.38 15.62
C LYS A 35 -9.42 3.39 16.16
N SER A 36 -8.44 3.75 15.34
CA SER A 36 -7.52 4.85 15.60
C SER A 36 -7.05 5.46 14.29
N ILE A 37 -6.48 6.66 14.38
CA ILE A 37 -5.78 7.32 13.29
C ILE A 37 -4.32 7.46 13.71
N ALA A 38 -3.42 7.06 12.83
CA ALA A 38 -1.99 7.20 13.03
C ALA A 38 -1.35 8.00 11.87
N ILE A 39 -0.31 8.76 12.20
CA ILE A 39 0.44 9.55 11.25
C ILE A 39 1.90 9.10 11.27
N TYR A 40 2.46 8.84 10.09
CA TYR A 40 3.85 8.42 9.90
C TYR A 40 4.59 9.40 8.98
N ASP A 41 5.92 9.48 9.08
CA ASP A 41 6.71 10.39 8.24
C ASP A 41 6.85 9.88 6.80
N SER A 42 6.72 8.56 6.59
CA SER A 42 6.79 7.95 5.27
C SER A 42 6.04 6.61 5.17
N LEU A 43 5.78 6.17 3.94
CA LEU A 43 5.25 4.83 3.66
C LEU A 43 6.17 3.73 4.18
N ALA A 44 7.49 3.89 4.03
CA ALA A 44 8.47 2.90 4.46
C ALA A 44 8.45 2.70 5.98
N GLU A 45 8.34 3.79 6.74
CA GLU A 45 8.21 3.73 8.21
C GLU A 45 6.90 3.04 8.63
N MET A 46 5.78 3.42 8.02
CA MET A 46 4.49 2.77 8.27
C MET A 46 4.56 1.26 7.98
N GLN A 47 5.19 0.86 6.87
CA GLN A 47 5.36 -0.55 6.49
C GLN A 47 6.36 -1.30 7.39
N ALA A 48 7.39 -0.64 7.92
CA ALA A 48 8.31 -1.26 8.86
C ALA A 48 7.60 -1.66 10.16
N ILE A 49 6.62 -0.87 10.60
CA ILE A 49 5.83 -1.12 11.81
C ILE A 49 4.67 -2.09 11.54
N HIS A 50 3.93 -1.89 10.45
CA HIS A 50 2.66 -2.59 10.18
C HIS A 50 2.70 -3.61 9.04
N GLY A 51 3.84 -3.80 8.38
CA GLY A 51 3.99 -4.76 7.29
C GLY A 51 4.06 -6.21 7.78
N HIS A 52 4.39 -6.43 9.05
CA HIS A 52 4.47 -7.74 9.71
C HIS A 52 5.22 -8.80 8.87
N GLY A 53 6.41 -8.49 8.36
CA GLY A 53 7.20 -9.43 7.56
C GLY A 53 6.47 -9.87 6.27
N SER A 54 5.82 -8.93 5.59
CA SER A 54 5.05 -9.15 4.36
C SER A 54 3.67 -9.81 4.53
N LYS A 55 3.23 -10.10 5.77
CA LYS A 55 1.84 -10.56 6.07
C LYS A 55 0.78 -9.48 5.87
N THR A 56 1.21 -8.22 5.80
CA THR A 56 0.36 -7.07 5.45
C THR A 56 1.01 -6.28 4.34
N ARG A 57 0.23 -5.94 3.31
CA ARG A 57 0.68 -5.15 2.17
C ARG A 57 -0.21 -3.92 1.97
N SER A 58 0.39 -2.80 1.62
CA SER A 58 -0.33 -1.63 1.11
C SER A 58 -0.80 -1.92 -0.32
N VAL A 59 -2.06 -1.60 -0.63
CA VAL A 59 -2.63 -1.71 -1.98
C VAL A 59 -3.16 -0.33 -2.33
N TRP A 60 -2.84 0.15 -3.53
CA TRP A 60 -3.33 1.43 -4.03
C TRP A 60 -4.72 1.26 -4.63
N ASP A 61 -5.63 2.21 -4.36
CA ASP A 61 -7.01 2.17 -4.85
C ASP A 61 -7.10 2.40 -6.37
N ASP A 62 -6.10 3.07 -6.96
CA ASP A 62 -6.00 3.27 -8.40
C ASP A 62 -5.44 2.00 -9.09
N GLU A 63 -6.03 1.62 -10.23
CA GLU A 63 -5.32 0.73 -11.16
C GLU A 63 -4.00 1.40 -11.59
N ALA A 64 -2.88 0.70 -11.43
CA ALA A 64 -1.59 1.19 -11.90
C ALA A 64 -1.72 1.64 -13.37
N PRO A 65 -1.17 2.82 -13.76
CA PRO A 65 -1.29 3.28 -15.14
C PRO A 65 -0.77 2.19 -16.09
N VAL A 66 -1.61 1.77 -17.04
CA VAL A 66 -1.23 0.78 -18.06
C VAL A 66 -0.10 1.35 -18.90
N VAL A 67 1.14 0.99 -18.57
CA VAL A 67 2.31 1.30 -19.40
C VAL A 67 2.24 0.41 -20.63
N LYS A 68 1.71 0.95 -21.73
CA LYS A 68 1.78 0.28 -23.03
C LYS A 68 3.26 0.19 -23.45
N PRO A 69 3.81 -1.00 -23.75
CA PRO A 69 5.19 -1.10 -24.21
C PRO A 69 5.35 -0.27 -25.48
N ALA A 70 6.41 0.55 -25.53
CA ALA A 70 6.75 1.31 -26.72
C ALA A 70 6.90 0.35 -27.91
N LYS A 71 6.21 0.64 -29.02
CA LYS A 71 6.43 -0.09 -30.27
C LYS A 71 7.91 0.05 -30.61
N LYS A 72 8.63 -1.05 -30.74
CA LYS A 72 9.95 -1.04 -31.38
C LYS A 72 9.73 -0.61 -32.82
N THR A 73 10.04 0.63 -33.16
CA THR A 73 10.28 1.02 -34.54
C THR A 73 11.57 0.32 -34.95
N ILE A 74 11.45 -0.78 -35.69
CA ILE A 74 12.57 -1.30 -36.45
C ILE A 74 12.80 -0.26 -37.54
N LEU A 75 13.87 0.50 -37.41
CA LEU A 75 14.43 1.21 -38.55
C LEU A 75 15.09 0.12 -39.39
N ASP A 76 14.46 -0.26 -40.50
CA ASP A 76 15.13 -1.01 -41.55
C ASP A 76 16.21 -0.09 -42.11
N GLU A 77 17.47 -0.40 -41.80
CA GLU A 77 18.60 0.12 -42.55
C GLU A 77 18.78 -0.73 -43.81
N THR A 78 18.73 -0.04 -44.95
CA THR A 78 19.02 -0.44 -46.35
C THR A 78 17.98 -1.24 -47.12
#